data_AF-A0A355V3E9-F1
#
_entry.id   AF-A0A355V3E9-F1
#
_cell.length_a   1.000
_cell.length_b   1.000
_cell.length_c   1.000
_cell.angle_alpha   90.00
_cell.angle_beta   90.00
_cell.angle_gamma   90.00
#
_symmetry.space_group_name_H-M   'P 1'
#
loop_
_entity.id
_entity.type
_entity.pdbx_description
1 polymer ?
#
loop_
_entity_poly.entity_id
_entity_poly.type
_entity_poly.pdbx_seq_one_letter_code
_entity_poly.pdbx_strand_id
1 'polypeptide(L)' 'MTEITSKELQLISDALTAEGLLCKKARAYSKTLTDVDLASTFTKIADEHEQRFNALLAMIGG' A
#
# COMPACT_ATOMS: atom_id res chain seq x y z
N MET A 1 17.62 -13.63 9.71
CA MET A 1 16.38 -14.07 9.04
C MET A 1 15.35 -14.15 10.14
N THR A 2 14.52 -13.11 10.28
CA THR A 2 13.53 -13.03 11.35
C THR A 2 12.61 -14.24 11.21
N GLU A 3 12.48 -15.05 12.25
CA GLU A 3 11.60 -16.21 12.24
C GLU A 3 10.16 -15.73 12.29
N ILE A 4 9.63 -15.32 11.14
CA ILE A 4 8.24 -14.90 10.99
C ILE A 4 7.38 -16.15 11.20
N THR A 5 6.58 -16.15 12.26
CA THR A 5 5.63 -17.25 12.51
C THR A 5 4.56 -17.27 11.42
N SER A 6 3.91 -18.43 11.18
CA SER A 6 2.85 -18.52 10.16
C SER A 6 1.71 -17.51 10.37
N LYS A 7 1.43 -17.13 11.63
CA LYS A 7 0.45 -16.09 11.96
C LYS A 7 0.93 -14.70 11.54
N GLU A 8 2.19 -14.37 11.81
CA GLU A 8 2.77 -13.08 11.41
C GLU A 8 2.89 -12.97 9.90
N LEU A 9 3.23 -14.07 9.20
CA LEU A 9 3.25 -14.11 7.74
C LEU A 9 1.85 -13.84 7.17
N GLN A 10 0.82 -14.43 7.76
CA GLN A 10 -0.56 -14.20 7.35
C GLN A 10 -0.98 -12.75 7.59
N LEU A 11 -0.62 -12.16 8.75
CA LEU A 11 -0.86 -10.74 9.02
C LEU A 11 -0.14 -9.83 8.03
N ILE A 12 1.11 -10.13 7.66
CA ILE A 12 1.85 -9.36 6.66
C ILE A 12 1.22 -9.52 5.28
N SER A 13 0.74 -10.71 4.92
CA SER A 13 0.03 -10.97 3.67
C SER A 13 -1.30 -10.21 3.58
N ASP A 14 -2.06 -10.17 4.69
CA ASP A 14 -3.29 -9.40 4.78
C ASP A 14 -3.00 -7.89 4.67
N ALA A 15 -1.94 -7.41 5.33
CA ALA A 15 -1.48 -6.03 5.24
C ALA A 15 -1.04 -5.67 3.82
N LEU A 16 -0.26 -6.53 3.14
CA LEU A 16 0.14 -6.35 1.74
C LEU A 16 -1.09 -6.24 0.82
N THR A 17 -2.07 -7.11 1.03
CA THR A 17 -3.31 -7.09 0.24
C THR A 17 -4.08 -5.78 0.46
N ALA A 18 -4.18 -5.32 1.71
CA ALA A 18 -4.83 -4.07 2.06
C ALA A 18 -4.10 -2.85 1.46
N GLU A 19 -2.78 -2.76 1.63
CA GLU A 19 -1.95 -1.68 1.07
C GLU A 19 -2.04 -1.62 -0.46
N GLY A 20 -2.02 -2.78 -1.13
CA GLY A 20 -2.17 -2.86 -2.59
C GLY A 20 -3.55 -2.41 -3.08
N LEU A 21 -4.62 -2.75 -2.34
CA LEU A 21 -5.99 -2.29 -2.65
C LEU A 21 -6.14 -0.78 -2.41
N LEU A 22 -5.62 -0.27 -1.30
CA LEU A 22 -5.66 1.14 -0.95
C LEU A 22 -4.87 1.98 -1.95
N CYS A 23 -3.66 1.55 -2.34
CA CYS A 23 -2.87 2.20 -3.39
C CYS A 23 -3.65 2.31 -4.70
N LYS A 24 -4.25 1.21 -5.18
CA LYS A 24 -5.05 1.22 -6.41
C LYS A 24 -6.25 2.16 -6.31
N LYS A 25 -6.94 2.17 -5.17
CA LYS A 25 -8.11 3.03 -4.93
C LYS A 25 -7.72 4.50 -4.88
N ALA A 26 -6.62 4.82 -4.19
CA ALA A 26 -6.07 6.18 -4.11
C ALA A 26 -5.63 6.68 -5.50
N ARG A 27 -4.92 5.85 -6.29
CA ARG A 27 -4.57 6.19 -7.68
C ARG A 27 -5.79 6.36 -8.59
N ALA A 28 -6.86 5.61 -8.35
CA ALA A 28 -8.10 5.79 -9.10
C ALA A 28 -8.72 7.15 -8.76
N TYR A 29 -8.83 7.49 -7.48
CA TYR A 29 -9.36 8.79 -7.05
C TYR A 29 -8.51 9.97 -7.52
N SER A 30 -7.18 9.85 -7.50
CA SER A 30 -6.32 10.92 -8.03
C SER A 30 -6.55 11.20 -9.52
N LYS A 31 -7.16 10.26 -10.27
CA LYS A 31 -7.45 10.40 -11.71
C LYS A 31 -8.90 10.77 -12.01
N THR A 32 -9.83 10.47 -11.10
CA THR A 32 -11.27 10.71 -11.30
C THR A 32 -11.76 11.99 -10.64
N LEU A 33 -11.02 12.52 -9.67
CA LEU A 33 -11.36 13.76 -9.00
C LEU A 33 -11.11 14.96 -9.92
N THR A 34 -12.09 15.87 -9.95
CA THR A 34 -12.01 17.16 -10.66
C THR A 34 -11.29 18.23 -9.85
N ASP A 35 -11.24 18.07 -8.53
CA ASP A 35 -10.48 18.93 -7.63
C ASP A 35 -8.99 18.58 -7.69
N VAL A 36 -8.17 19.54 -8.12
CA VAL A 36 -6.74 19.36 -8.37
C VAL A 36 -5.94 19.17 -7.07
N ASP A 37 -6.32 19.89 -6.00
CA ASP A 37 -5.66 19.79 -4.70
C ASP A 37 -5.96 18.44 -4.04
N LEU A 38 -7.22 17.99 -4.15
CA LEU A 38 -7.63 16.69 -3.64
C LEU A 38 -7.00 15.55 -4.48
N ALA A 39 -6.97 15.68 -5.80
CA ALA A 39 -6.30 14.73 -6.68
C ALA A 39 -4.80 14.60 -6.35
N SER A 40 -4.10 15.72 -6.15
CA SER A 40 -2.69 15.74 -5.74
C SER A 40 -2.48 15.08 -4.38
N THR A 41 -3.40 15.31 -3.44
CA THR A 41 -3.38 14.65 -2.12
C THR A 41 -3.53 13.13 -2.26
N PHE A 42 -4.46 12.66 -3.08
CA PHE A 42 -4.64 11.23 -3.34
C PHE A 42 -3.45 10.60 -4.07
N THR A 43 -2.75 11.34 -4.93
CA THR A 43 -1.48 10.88 -5.52
C THR A 43 -0.43 10.64 -4.43
N LYS A 44 -0.24 11.60 -3.52
CA LYS A 44 0.70 11.43 -2.39
C LYS A 44 0.33 10.23 -1.52
N ILE A 45 -0.95 10.07 -1.20
CA ILE A 45 -1.46 8.92 -0.43
C ILE A 45 -1.17 7.61 -1.15
N ALA A 46 -1.36 7.56 -2.47
CA ALA A 46 -1.05 6.37 -3.26
C ALA A 46 0.44 6.02 -3.25
N ASP A 47 1.32 7.02 -3.33
CA ASP A 47 2.77 6.86 -3.26
C ASP A 47 3.21 6.37 -1.87
N GLU A 48 2.60 6.86 -0.79
CA GLU A 48 2.86 6.37 0.57
C GLU A 48 2.43 4.90 0.75
N HIS A 49 1.26 4.52 0.23
CA HIS A 49 0.81 3.12 0.25
C HIS A 49 1.75 2.21 -0.56
N GLU A 50 2.28 2.70 -1.69
CA GLU A 50 3.27 1.96 -2.48
C GLU A 50 4.58 1.74 -1.72
N GLN A 51 5.08 2.78 -1.03
CA GLN A 51 6.26 2.67 -0.19
C GLN A 51 6.07 1.67 0.96
N ARG A 52 4.91 1.71 1.63
CA ARG A 52 4.55 0.75 2.68
C ARG A 52 4.44 -0.68 2.16
N PHE A 53 3.81 -0.86 0.99
CA PHE A 53 3.73 -2.16 0.34
C PHE A 53 5.12 -2.71 0.05
N ASN A 54 6.01 -1.92 -0.54
CA ASN A 54 7.39 -2.33 -0.83
C ASN A 54 8.18 -2.65 0.45
N ALA A 55 7.99 -1.89 1.52
CA ALA A 55 8.61 -2.16 2.82
C ALA A 55 8.11 -3.48 3.44
N LEU A 56 6.80 -3.74 3.38
CA LEU A 56 6.21 -5.01 3.82
C LEU A 56 6.71 -6.19 2.98
N LEU A 57 6.84 -6.00 1.66
CA LEU A 57 7.33 -7.02 0.73
C LEU A 57 8.81 -7.36 1.01
N ALA A 58 9.64 -6.34 1.22
CA ALA A 58 11.04 -6.51 1.60
C ALA A 58 11.21 -7.25 2.94
N MET A 59 10.28 -7.07 3.89
CA MET A 59 10.31 -7.81 5.16
C MET A 59 10.06 -9.31 5.02
N ILE A 60 9.32 -9.74 3.99
CA ILE A 60 9.07 -11.17 3.70
C ILE A 60 10.01 -11.75 2.63
N GLY A 61 10.98 -10.97 2.15
CA GLY A 61 12.02 -11.41 1.23
C GLY A 61 11.68 -11.28 -0.26
N GLY A 62 10.73 -10.40 -0.61
CA GLY A 62 10.46 -10.04 -2.00
C GLY A 62 11.32 -8.90 -2.53
#